data_AF-A0A3M8SW63-F1
#
_entry.id   AF-A0A3M8SW63-F1
#
_cell.length_a   1.000
_cell.length_b   1.000
_cell.length_c   1.000
_cell.angle_alpha   90.00
_cell.angle_beta   90.00
_cell.angle_gamma   90.00
#
_symmetry.space_group_name_H-M   'P 1'
#
loop_
_entity.id
_entity.type
_entity.pdbx_description
1 polymer ?
#
loop_
_entity_poly.entity_id
_entity_poly.type
_entity_poly.pdbx_seq_one_letter_code
_entity_poly.pdbx_strand_id
1 'polypeptide(L)'
;MTLHNEQLRNELVRTEATMVQVIRRAGHGVNPGFSRRLDQHSRALRSLLDDEGAAAASEAISAAKRAMEAADPAAPLLMLAMAREQLTLRVRRHLSRAGRRRAVSADAG
;
A
#
# COMPACT_ATOMS: atom_id res chain seq x y z
N MET A 1 -4.92 -20.37 -5.82
CA MET A 1 -4.78 -18.92 -5.62
C MET A 1 -4.44 -18.30 -6.99
N THR A 2 -4.95 -17.12 -7.37
CA THR A 2 -4.62 -16.54 -8.70
C THR A 2 -3.29 -15.79 -8.62
N LEU A 3 -2.49 -15.82 -9.69
CA LEU A 3 -1.19 -15.12 -9.78
C LEU A 3 -1.29 -13.63 -9.40
N HIS A 4 -2.37 -12.96 -9.84
CA HIS A 4 -2.69 -11.57 -9.47
C HIS A 4 -2.81 -11.36 -7.95
N ASN A 5 -3.47 -12.28 -7.26
CA ASN A 5 -3.68 -12.20 -5.80
C ASN A 5 -2.39 -12.49 -5.01
N GLU A 6 -1.48 -13.31 -5.56
CA GLU A 6 -0.13 -13.52 -5.01
C GLU A 6 0.73 -12.29 -5.20
N GLN A 7 0.74 -11.71 -6.40
CA GLN A 7 1.44 -10.46 -6.71
C GLN A 7 0.99 -9.33 -5.78
N LEU A 8 -0.33 -9.17 -5.58
CA LEU A 8 -0.88 -8.15 -4.68
C LEU A 8 -0.44 -8.36 -3.22
N ARG A 9 -0.48 -9.59 -2.71
CA ARG A 9 -0.01 -9.89 -1.35
C ARG A 9 1.48 -9.59 -1.18
N ASN A 10 2.30 -10.05 -2.13
CA ASN A 10 3.74 -9.83 -2.10
C ASN A 10 4.07 -8.34 -2.16
N GLU A 11 3.36 -7.59 -3.00
CA GLU A 11 3.56 -6.15 -3.11
C GLU A 11 3.15 -5.40 -1.84
N LEU A 12 2.05 -5.80 -1.19
CA LEU A 12 1.66 -5.24 0.10
C LEU A 12 2.74 -5.51 1.17
N VAL A 13 3.28 -6.74 1.25
CA VAL A 13 4.35 -7.09 2.20
C VAL A 13 5.60 -6.24 1.97
N ARG A 14 6.02 -6.07 0.71
CA ARG A 14 7.17 -5.22 0.37
C ARG A 14 6.92 -3.76 0.72
N THR A 15 5.71 -3.27 0.46
CA THR A 15 5.31 -1.90 0.81
C THR A 15 5.35 -1.69 2.32
N GLU A 16 4.78 -2.61 3.11
CA GLU A 16 4.80 -2.53 4.58
C GLU A 16 6.22 -2.56 5.15
N ALA A 17 7.10 -3.40 4.62
CA ALA A 17 8.51 -3.40 4.99
C ALA A 17 9.19 -2.05 4.69
N THR A 18 8.81 -1.39 3.60
CA THR A 18 9.23 -0.02 3.29
C THR A 18 8.67 1.00 4.27
N MET A 19 7.40 0.87 4.66
CA MET A 19 6.79 1.78 5.64
C MET A 19 7.46 1.71 7.02
N VAL A 20 7.89 0.52 7.46
CA VAL A 20 8.69 0.40 8.69
C VAL A 20 10.00 1.19 8.60
N GLN A 21 10.64 1.19 7.43
CA GLN A 21 11.86 1.97 7.21
C GLN A 21 11.59 3.47 7.16
N VAL A 22 10.44 3.88 6.62
CA VAL A 22 9.96 5.27 6.61
C VAL A 22 9.78 5.77 8.05
N ILE A 23 9.09 5.00 8.91
CA ILE A 23 8.85 5.39 10.31
C ILE A 23 10.16 5.59 11.06
N ARG A 24 11.14 4.70 10.87
CA ARG A 24 12.46 4.80 11.51
C ARG A 24 13.30 5.99 11.02
N ARG A 25 12.97 6.56 9.85
CA ARG A 25 13.71 7.66 9.22
C ARG A 25 12.91 8.96 9.17
N ALA A 26 11.73 8.99 9.78
CA ALA A 26 10.86 10.14 9.74
C ALA A 26 11.56 11.36 10.36
N GLY A 27 11.40 12.53 9.72
CA GLY A 27 12.10 13.75 10.11
C GLY A 27 13.58 13.87 9.73
N HIS A 28 14.16 12.86 9.07
CA HIS A 28 15.56 12.92 8.60
C HIS A 28 15.71 13.29 7.11
N GLY A 29 14.62 13.70 6.46
CA GLY A 29 14.58 14.02 5.03
C GLY A 29 14.48 12.79 4.13
N VAL A 30 14.03 13.01 2.89
CA VAL A 30 13.85 11.94 1.89
C VAL A 30 15.11 11.76 1.07
N ASN A 31 15.74 10.59 1.19
CA ASN A 31 16.74 10.17 0.22
C ASN A 31 16.05 9.89 -1.15
N PRO A 32 16.61 10.36 -2.29
CA PRO A 32 16.05 10.10 -3.62
C PRO A 32 15.76 8.62 -3.93
N GLY A 33 16.57 7.69 -3.41
CA GLY A 33 16.34 6.26 -3.52
C GLY A 33 15.07 5.79 -2.81
N PHE A 34 14.76 6.35 -1.63
CA PHE A 34 13.52 6.06 -0.90
C PHE A 34 12.29 6.59 -1.63
N SER A 35 12.36 7.82 -2.14
CA SER A 35 11.25 8.41 -2.92
C SER A 35 10.93 7.55 -4.14
N ARG A 36 11.96 7.15 -4.91
CA ARG A 36 11.79 6.27 -6.08
C ARG A 36 11.19 4.91 -5.71
N ARG A 37 11.62 4.31 -4.60
CA ARG A 37 11.08 3.02 -4.13
C ARG A 37 9.61 3.12 -3.76
N LEU A 38 9.23 4.20 -3.06
CA LEU A 38 7.83 4.49 -2.74
C LEU A 38 6.98 4.69 -4.00
N ASP A 39 7.49 5.41 -5.00
CA ASP A 39 6.78 5.59 -6.27
C ASP A 39 6.61 4.27 -7.04
N GLN A 40 7.58 3.37 -6.95
CA GLN A 40 7.49 2.04 -7.52
C GLN A 40 6.39 1.21 -6.85
N HIS A 41 6.32 1.23 -5.52
CA HIS A 41 5.23 0.59 -4.77
C HIS A 41 3.86 1.17 -5.13
N SER A 42 3.75 2.50 -5.22
CA SER A 42 2.51 3.17 -5.64
C SER A 42 2.03 2.67 -7.00
N ARG A 43 2.92 2.65 -8.01
CA ARG A 43 2.58 2.19 -9.36
C ARG A 43 2.16 0.72 -9.37
N ALA A 44 2.91 -0.15 -8.69
CA ALA A 44 2.63 -1.57 -8.63
C ALA A 44 1.27 -1.86 -7.96
N LEU A 45 1.01 -1.27 -6.80
CA LEU A 45 -0.27 -1.43 -6.10
C LEU A 45 -1.45 -0.90 -6.93
N ARG A 46 -1.29 0.27 -7.55
CA ARG A 46 -2.34 0.85 -8.41
C ARG A 46 -2.67 -0.01 -9.63
N SER A 47 -1.68 -0.70 -10.20
CA SER A 47 -1.95 -1.64 -11.31
C SER A 47 -2.65 -2.93 -10.89
N LEU A 48 -2.64 -3.25 -9.59
CA LEU A 48 -3.18 -4.50 -9.04
C LEU A 48 -4.52 -4.32 -8.32
N LEU A 49 -4.94 -3.08 -8.08
CA LEU A 49 -6.13 -2.72 -7.32
C LEU A 49 -7.19 -2.06 -8.21
N ASP A 50 -8.41 -2.02 -7.70
CA ASP A 50 -9.48 -1.17 -8.24
C ASP A 50 -9.23 0.31 -7.86
N ASP A 51 -10.06 1.23 -8.39
CA ASP A 51 -9.87 2.67 -8.21
C ASP A 51 -9.81 3.10 -6.75
N GLU A 52 -10.66 2.52 -5.89
CA GLU A 52 -10.65 2.81 -4.44
C GLU A 52 -9.36 2.33 -3.78
N GLY A 53 -8.88 1.12 -4.13
CA GLY A 53 -7.60 0.62 -3.65
C GLY A 53 -6.41 1.41 -4.19
N ALA A 54 -6.47 1.87 -5.44
CA ALA A 54 -5.47 2.70 -6.08
C ALA A 54 -5.35 4.09 -5.42
N ALA A 55 -6.49 4.67 -5.03
CA ALA A 55 -6.54 5.90 -4.25
C ALA A 55 -5.88 5.71 -2.86
N ALA A 56 -6.25 4.64 -2.14
CA ALA A 56 -5.66 4.33 -0.83
C ALA A 56 -4.14 4.09 -0.91
N ALA A 57 -3.66 3.43 -1.97
CA ALA A 57 -2.22 3.24 -2.19
C ALA A 57 -1.50 4.57 -2.43
N SER A 58 -2.11 5.48 -3.20
CA SER A 58 -1.56 6.81 -3.46
C SER A 58 -1.49 7.65 -2.17
N GLU A 59 -2.53 7.59 -1.34
CA GLU A 59 -2.59 8.29 -0.07
C GLU A 59 -1.53 7.78 0.92
N ALA A 60 -1.40 6.46 1.08
CA ALA A 60 -0.39 5.86 1.96
C ALA A 60 1.04 6.26 1.56
N ILE A 61 1.33 6.28 0.25
CA ILE A 61 2.63 6.68 -0.27
C ILE A 61 2.88 8.19 -0.11
N SER A 62 1.85 9.02 -0.31
CA SER A 62 1.95 10.47 -0.07
C SER A 62 2.21 10.78 1.41
N ALA A 63 1.49 10.12 2.33
CA ALA A 63 1.71 10.25 3.76
C ALA A 63 3.12 9.80 4.18
N ALA A 64 3.63 8.73 3.57
CA ALA A 64 4.99 8.23 3.82
C ALA A 64 6.06 9.26 3.43
N LYS A 65 5.91 9.91 2.27
CA LYS A 65 6.82 10.97 1.84
C LYS A 65 6.77 12.17 2.79
N ARG A 66 5.55 12.64 3.13
CA ARG A 66 5.37 13.74 4.10
C ARG A 66 6.01 13.45 5.45
N ALA A 67 5.90 12.21 5.96
CA ALA A 67 6.49 11.83 7.23
C ALA A 67 8.03 11.88 7.23
N MET A 68 8.67 11.64 6.09
CA MET A 68 10.12 11.77 5.97
C MET A 68 10.58 13.23 5.78
N GLU A 69 9.78 14.06 5.09
CA GLU A 69 10.13 15.45 4.77
C GLU A 69 9.84 16.43 5.92
N ALA A 70 8.88 16.11 6.80
CA ALA A 70 8.46 17.00 7.87
C ALA A 70 9.53 17.16 8.95
N ALA A 71 9.84 18.41 9.32
CA ALA A 71 10.77 18.71 10.42
C ALA A 71 10.30 18.14 11.77
N ASP A 72 8.98 18.14 12.01
CA ASP A 72 8.32 17.37 13.07
C ASP A 72 7.44 16.28 12.43
N PRO A 73 7.82 14.99 12.56
CA PRO A 73 7.10 13.91 11.91
C PRO A 73 5.88 13.41 12.69
N ALA A 74 5.58 13.90 13.89
CA ALA A 74 4.55 13.31 14.75
C ALA A 74 3.16 13.22 14.09
N ALA A 75 2.64 14.34 13.58
CA ALA A 75 1.34 14.36 12.89
C ALA A 75 1.36 13.59 11.55
N PRO A 76 2.35 13.78 10.65
CA PRO A 76 2.47 12.95 9.45
C PRO A 76 2.57 11.43 9.71
N LEU A 77 3.20 11.01 10.80
CA LEU A 77 3.29 9.60 11.19
C LEU A 77 1.94 9.03 11.61
N LEU A 78 1.10 9.81 12.31
CA LEU A 78 -0.28 9.41 12.62
C LEU A 78 -1.09 9.25 11.33
N MET A 79 -0.99 10.21 10.41
CA MET A 79 -1.67 10.12 9.11
C MET A 79 -1.18 8.90 8.31
N LEU A 80 0.12 8.62 8.33
CA LEU A 80 0.69 7.43 7.69
C LEU A 80 0.13 6.14 8.30
N ALA A 81 -0.01 6.06 9.63
CA ALA A 81 -0.59 4.89 10.29
C ALA A 81 -2.03 4.65 9.83
N MET A 82 -2.86 5.70 9.78
CA MET A 82 -4.24 5.61 9.29
C MET A 82 -4.30 5.19 7.82
N ALA A 83 -3.48 5.80 6.96
CA ALA A 83 -3.47 5.47 5.54
C ALA A 83 -3.01 4.03 5.27
N ARG A 84 -2.03 3.52 6.04
CA ARG A 84 -1.58 2.12 5.98
C ARG A 84 -2.68 1.14 6.37
N GLU A 85 -3.41 1.44 7.43
CA GLU A 85 -4.55 0.63 7.86
C GLU A 85 -5.62 0.57 6.77
N GLN A 86 -5.97 1.72 6.19
CA GLN A 86 -6.96 1.79 5.11
C GLN A 86 -6.51 1.02 3.87
N LEU A 87 -5.26 1.16 3.44
CA LEU A 87 -4.70 0.37 2.34
C LEU A 87 -4.80 -1.14 2.62
N THR A 88 -4.42 -1.57 3.82
CA THR A 88 -4.50 -2.98 4.23
C THR A 88 -5.94 -3.50 4.19
N LEU A 89 -6.91 -2.71 4.70
CA LEU A 89 -8.32 -3.06 4.66
C LEU A 89 -8.83 -3.19 3.22
N ARG A 90 -8.45 -2.26 2.34
CA ARG A 90 -8.83 -2.29 0.91
C ARG A 90 -8.25 -3.52 0.20
N VAL A 91 -6.97 -3.82 0.40
CA VAL A 91 -6.34 -5.02 -0.18
C VAL A 91 -7.02 -6.30 0.32
N ARG A 92 -7.31 -6.41 1.62
CA ARG A 92 -8.04 -7.56 2.18
C ARG A 92 -9.42 -7.72 1.54
N ARG A 93 -10.19 -6.64 1.41
CA ARG A 93 -11.50 -6.66 0.75
C ARG A 93 -11.38 -7.07 -0.71
N HIS A 94 -10.40 -6.55 -1.44
CA HIS A 94 -10.16 -6.88 -2.84
C HIS A 94 -9.88 -8.38 -3.02
N LEU A 95 -8.97 -8.94 -2.21
CA LEU A 95 -8.64 -10.37 -2.21
C LEU A 95 -9.84 -11.26 -1.88
N SER A 96 -10.66 -10.87 -0.88
CA SER A 96 -11.87 -11.61 -0.53
C SER A 96 -12.93 -11.60 -1.63
N ARG A 97 -13.10 -10.46 -2.33
CA ARG A 97 -14.03 -10.36 -3.48
C ARG A 97 -13.56 -11.22 -4.65
N ALA A 98 -12.26 -11.22 -4.95
CA ALA A 98 -11.68 -12.08 -5.98
C ALA A 98 -11.87 -13.56 -5.68
N GLY A 99 -11.75 -13.98 -4.41
CA GLY A 99 -12.03 -15.34 -3.97
C GLY A 99 -13.49 -15.75 -4.18
N ARG A 100 -14.44 -14.88 -3.82
CA ARG A 100 -15.88 -15.15 -3.98
C ARG A 100 -16.31 -15.31 -5.44
N ARG A 101 -15.82 -14.45 -6.34
CA ARG A 101 -16.16 -14.55 -7.78
C ARG A 101 -15.77 -15.91 -8.36
N ARG A 102 -14.61 -16.43 -7.98
CA ARG A 102 -14.11 -17.73 -8.47
C ARG A 102 -14.96 -18.91 -8.01
N ALA A 103 -15.46 -18.89 -6.77
CA ALA A 103 -16.32 -19.96 -6.25
C ALA A 103 -17.65 -20.03 -7.02
N VAL A 104 -18.29 -18.88 -7.26
CA VAL A 104 -19.54 -18.80 -8.03
C VAL A 104 -19.36 -19.27 -9.48
N SER A 105 -18.20 -19.03 -10.10
CA SER A 105 -17.92 -19.52 -11.45
C SER A 105 -17.68 -21.04 -11.52
N ALA A 106 -17.30 -21.68 -10.42
CA ALA A 106 -17.00 -23.11 -10.37
C ALA A 106 -18.25 -23.98 -10.13
N ASP A 107 -19.30 -23.43 -9.50
CA ASP A 107 -20.58 -24.11 -9.28
C ASP A 107 -21.56 -24.01 -10.47
N ALA A 108 -21.19 -23.30 -11.53
CA ALA A 108 -22.05 -23.04 -12.69
C ALA A 108 -21.74 -23.92 -13.93
N GLY A 109 -20.99 -25.02 -13.76
CA GLY A 109 -20.64 -25.98 -14.82
C GLY A 109 -20.89 -27.41 -14.39
#